data_AF-A0AAX3WB56-F1
#
_entry.id   AF-A0AAX3WB56-F1
#
_cell.length_a   1.000
_cell.length_b   1.000
_cell.length_c   1.000
_cell.angle_alpha   90.00
_cell.angle_beta   90.00
_cell.angle_gamma   90.00
#
_symmetry.space_group_name_H-M   'P 1'
#
loop_
_entity.id
_entity.type
_entity.pdbx_description
1 polymer ?
#
loop_
_entity_poly.entity_id
_entity_poly.type
_entity_poly.pdbx_seq_one_letter_code
_entity_poly.pdbx_strand_id
1 'polypeptide(L)'
;MLLSAYRENPEELEQIMTLPRLTGLEYYWFGKSQSIVSVYSHHRHMELDPAVADVVLTIKNDAKSCYTGPQSLRRLAERLDNEAADATFMEALSVLDDGKHVEASRRVEAMRCLSSRFLATADELQTAKERPVM
;
A
#
# COMPACT_ATOMS: atom_id res chain seq x y z
N MET A 1 14.83 15.36 -30.56
CA MET A 1 16.09 15.35 -29.79
C MET A 1 15.93 14.62 -28.44
N LEU A 2 14.95 13.71 -28.29
CA LEU A 2 14.72 12.92 -27.06
C LEU A 2 15.09 11.43 -27.23
N LEU A 3 15.49 10.98 -28.42
CA LEU A 3 15.80 9.57 -28.68
C LEU A 3 17.27 9.18 -28.40
N SER A 4 18.12 10.12 -27.99
CA SER A 4 19.54 9.85 -27.74
C SER A 4 19.90 9.57 -26.28
N ALA A 5 18.95 9.68 -25.34
CA ALA A 5 19.18 9.34 -23.92
C ALA A 5 18.76 7.90 -23.58
N TYR A 6 18.14 7.17 -24.51
CA TYR A 6 17.56 5.82 -24.27
C TYR A 6 18.53 4.66 -24.55
N ARG A 7 19.83 4.92 -24.69
CA ARG A 7 20.80 3.93 -25.21
C ARG A 7 21.85 3.46 -24.20
N GLU A 8 21.74 3.83 -22.93
CA GLU A 8 22.74 3.46 -21.92
C GLU A 8 22.00 2.93 -20.68
N ASN A 9 22.27 1.67 -20.32
CA ASN A 9 21.77 0.94 -19.14
C ASN A 9 20.31 0.42 -19.12
N PRO A 10 20.04 -0.75 -19.76
CA PRO A 10 18.88 -1.56 -19.43
C PRO A 10 18.87 -2.08 -17.97
N GLU A 11 20.02 -2.18 -17.30
CA GLU A 11 20.13 -2.64 -15.90
C GLU A 11 19.68 -1.58 -14.87
N GLU A 12 19.84 -0.29 -15.16
CA GLU A 12 19.30 0.79 -14.31
C GLU A 12 17.76 0.87 -14.41
N LEU A 13 17.19 0.51 -15.56
CA LEU A 13 15.73 0.41 -15.73
C LEU A 13 15.13 -0.77 -14.93
N GLU A 14 15.83 -1.90 -14.83
CA GLU A 14 15.40 -3.01 -13.96
C GLU A 14 15.45 -2.64 -12.48
N GLN A 15 16.44 -1.84 -12.04
CA GLN A 15 16.49 -1.33 -10.66
C GLN A 15 15.39 -0.31 -10.36
N ILE A 16 14.98 0.51 -11.34
CA ILE A 16 13.93 1.53 -11.13
C ILE A 16 12.52 0.92 -11.09
N MET A 17 12.31 -0.28 -11.65
CA MET A 17 10.97 -0.87 -11.79
C MET A 17 10.71 -2.13 -10.94
N THR A 18 11.70 -2.66 -10.22
CA THR A 18 11.49 -3.85 -9.40
C THR A 18 11.33 -3.49 -7.93
N LEU A 19 10.10 -3.09 -7.56
CA LEU A 19 9.69 -3.05 -6.16
C LEU A 19 10.07 -4.39 -5.50
N PRO A 20 10.75 -4.38 -4.34
CA PRO A 20 11.17 -5.61 -3.69
C PRO A 20 9.96 -6.51 -3.48
N ARG A 21 10.08 -7.76 -3.95
CA ARG A 21 8.96 -8.72 -3.89
C ARG A 21 8.54 -8.89 -2.43
N LEU A 22 7.23 -8.81 -2.20
CA LEU A 22 6.65 -9.10 -0.89
C LEU A 22 6.98 -10.55 -0.48
N THR A 23 7.18 -10.75 0.82
CA THR A 23 7.22 -12.12 1.39
C THR A 23 5.84 -12.76 1.41
N GLY A 24 5.73 -14.07 1.66
CA GLY A 24 4.43 -14.75 1.69
C GLY A 24 3.43 -14.14 2.68
N LEU A 25 3.91 -13.71 3.85
CA LEU A 25 3.09 -13.02 4.86
C LEU A 25 2.66 -11.63 4.39
N GLU A 26 3.59 -10.88 3.78
CA GLU A 26 3.29 -9.55 3.24
C GLU A 26 2.27 -9.63 2.09
N TYR A 27 2.34 -10.65 1.23
CA TYR A 27 1.34 -10.89 0.20
C TYR A 27 -0.04 -11.20 0.79
N TYR A 28 -0.10 -11.98 1.87
CA TYR A 28 -1.36 -12.25 2.57
C TYR A 28 -1.99 -10.96 3.11
N TRP A 29 -1.21 -10.12 3.78
CA TRP A 29 -1.66 -8.81 4.29
C TRP A 29 -2.04 -7.84 3.17
N PHE A 30 -1.29 -7.85 2.07
CA PHE A 30 -1.62 -7.08 0.88
C PHE A 30 -2.95 -7.52 0.28
N GLY A 31 -3.20 -8.84 0.17
CA GLY A 31 -4.48 -9.37 -0.28
C GLY A 31 -5.67 -8.93 0.60
N LYS A 32 -5.49 -8.93 1.93
CA LYS A 32 -6.49 -8.40 2.88
C LYS A 32 -6.76 -6.91 2.66
N SER A 33 -5.70 -6.13 2.45
CA SER A 33 -5.78 -4.71 2.15
C SER A 33 -6.52 -4.45 0.83
N GLN A 34 -6.21 -5.21 -0.23
CA GLN A 34 -6.90 -5.11 -1.51
C GLN A 34 -8.38 -5.52 -1.42
N SER A 35 -8.71 -6.51 -0.59
CA SER A 35 -10.10 -6.89 -0.35
C SER A 35 -10.92 -5.73 0.25
N ILE A 36 -10.39 -5.01 1.25
CA ILE A 36 -11.12 -3.89 1.85
C ILE A 36 -11.18 -2.67 0.93
N VAL A 37 -10.11 -2.41 0.17
CA VAL A 37 -10.08 -1.36 -0.87
C VAL A 37 -11.18 -1.59 -1.90
N SER A 38 -11.31 -2.84 -2.38
CA SER A 38 -12.36 -3.22 -3.32
C SER A 38 -13.75 -3.05 -2.70
N VAL A 39 -14.00 -3.55 -1.48
CA VAL A 39 -15.32 -3.39 -0.85
C VAL A 39 -15.66 -1.91 -0.66
N TYR A 40 -14.74 -1.11 -0.14
CA TYR A 40 -14.93 0.33 0.09
C TYR A 40 -15.22 1.11 -1.20
N SER A 41 -14.55 0.77 -2.31
CA SER A 41 -14.75 1.48 -3.57
C SER A 41 -16.14 1.25 -4.16
N HIS A 42 -16.68 0.04 -4.03
CA HIS A 42 -18.00 -0.31 -4.55
C HIS A 42 -19.15 0.16 -3.64
N HIS A 43 -18.92 0.28 -2.33
CA HIS A 43 -19.97 0.65 -1.36
C HIS A 43 -19.80 2.09 -0.88
N ARG A 44 -20.46 3.03 -1.58
CA ARG A 44 -20.34 4.49 -1.31
C ARG A 44 -20.77 4.93 0.10
N HIS A 45 -21.64 4.15 0.75
CA HIS A 45 -22.11 4.42 2.12
C HIS A 45 -21.18 3.87 3.20
N MET A 46 -20.15 3.10 2.82
CA MET A 46 -19.19 2.57 3.77
C MET A 46 -18.24 3.67 4.23
N GLU A 47 -18.06 3.78 5.54
CA GLU A 47 -17.07 4.66 6.16
C GLU A 47 -15.67 4.04 6.06
N LEU A 48 -14.68 4.83 5.65
CA LEU A 48 -13.32 4.35 5.42
C LEU A 48 -12.59 4.02 6.72
N ASP A 49 -12.66 4.91 7.70
CA ASP A 49 -11.86 4.81 8.93
C ASP A 49 -12.14 3.52 9.71
N PRO A 50 -13.41 3.14 9.99
CA PRO A 50 -13.70 1.88 10.68
C PRO A 50 -13.24 0.65 9.87
N ALA A 51 -13.43 0.69 8.55
CA ALA A 51 -13.06 -0.39 7.64
C ALA A 51 -11.55 -0.64 7.65
N VAL A 52 -10.75 0.43 7.59
CA VAL A 52 -9.29 0.39 7.64
C VAL A 52 -8.80 -0.02 9.03
N ALA A 53 -9.42 0.49 10.10
CA ALA A 53 -8.99 0.21 11.48
C ALA A 53 -9.01 -1.28 11.81
N ASP A 54 -10.03 -2.02 11.37
CA ASP A 54 -10.14 -3.47 11.62
C ASP A 54 -9.02 -4.27 10.93
N VAL A 55 -8.75 -3.93 9.67
CA VAL A 55 -7.68 -4.54 8.88
C VAL A 55 -6.31 -4.22 9.48
N VAL A 56 -6.08 -2.96 9.85
CA VAL A 56 -4.83 -2.51 10.48
C VAL A 56 -4.60 -3.21 11.82
N LEU A 57 -5.65 -3.34 12.66
CA LEU A 57 -5.54 -4.03 13.94
C LEU A 57 -5.19 -5.51 13.78
N THR A 58 -5.85 -6.20 12.84
CA THR A 58 -5.58 -7.61 12.55
C THR A 58 -4.13 -7.81 12.12
N ILE A 59 -3.67 -7.02 11.16
CA ILE A 59 -2.31 -7.12 10.62
C ILE A 59 -1.26 -6.67 11.67
N LYS A 60 -1.56 -5.67 12.50
CA LYS A 60 -0.71 -5.24 13.61
C LYS A 60 -0.46 -6.39 14.60
N ASN A 61 -1.51 -7.14 14.93
CA ASN A 61 -1.41 -8.26 15.86
C ASN A 61 -0.52 -9.38 15.29
N ASP A 62 -0.68 -9.71 14.00
CA ASP A 62 0.21 -10.66 13.33
C ASP A 62 1.66 -10.14 13.31
N ALA A 63 1.87 -8.90 12.88
CA ALA A 63 3.19 -8.28 12.77
C ALA A 63 3.92 -8.17 14.11
N LYS A 64 3.19 -7.97 15.21
CA LYS A 64 3.76 -7.91 16.56
C LYS A 64 4.47 -9.20 16.96
N SER A 65 3.96 -10.35 16.53
CA SER A 65 4.56 -11.66 16.82
C SER A 65 5.82 -11.96 15.98
N CYS A 66 6.08 -11.18 14.92
CA CYS A 66 7.16 -11.40 13.99
C CYS A 66 8.37 -10.50 14.30
N TYR A 67 9.60 -11.03 14.26
CA TYR A 67 10.81 -10.22 14.43
C TYR A 67 10.91 -9.11 13.37
N THR A 68 10.67 -9.45 12.10
CA THR A 68 10.69 -8.51 10.96
C THR A 68 9.39 -7.74 10.76
N GLY A 69 8.42 -7.84 11.69
CA GLY A 69 7.09 -7.23 11.57
C GLY A 69 7.11 -5.75 11.16
N PRO A 70 7.84 -4.87 11.89
CA PRO A 70 7.95 -3.45 11.53
C PRO A 70 8.45 -3.23 10.09
N GLN A 71 9.52 -3.91 9.69
CA GLN A 71 10.07 -3.79 8.33
C GLN A 71 9.09 -4.32 7.26
N SER A 72 8.38 -5.40 7.56
CA SER A 72 7.34 -5.96 6.67
C SER A 72 6.16 -5.01 6.50
N LEU A 73 5.73 -4.33 7.56
CA LEU A 73 4.68 -3.30 7.49
C LEU A 73 5.10 -2.09 6.64
N ARG A 74 6.36 -1.66 6.73
CA ARG A 74 6.89 -0.58 5.87
C ARG A 74 6.86 -0.95 4.39
N ARG A 75 7.31 -2.17 4.04
CA ARG A 75 7.22 -2.68 2.66
C ARG A 75 5.78 -2.81 2.16
N LEU A 76 4.87 -3.26 3.02
CA LEU A 76 3.44 -3.33 2.70
C LEU A 76 2.87 -1.93 2.41
N ALA A 77 3.20 -0.95 3.25
CA ALA A 77 2.77 0.43 3.07
C ALA A 77 3.30 1.02 1.76
N GLU A 78 4.59 0.84 1.49
CA GLU A 78 5.22 1.26 0.23
C GLU A 78 4.53 0.61 -0.97
N ARG A 79 4.21 -0.69 -0.93
CA ARG A 79 3.49 -1.35 -2.02
C ARG A 79 2.11 -0.73 -2.24
N LEU A 80 1.35 -0.45 -1.18
CA LEU A 80 0.03 0.17 -1.28
C LEU A 80 0.09 1.60 -1.84
N ASP A 81 1.12 2.37 -1.47
CA ASP A 81 1.30 3.73 -1.98
C ASP A 81 1.65 3.72 -3.47
N ASN A 82 2.51 2.80 -3.91
CA ASN A 82 2.83 2.62 -5.33
C ASN A 82 1.60 2.21 -6.15
N GLU A 83 0.79 1.27 -5.66
CA GLU A 83 -0.48 0.89 -6.32
C GLU A 83 -1.47 2.06 -6.40
N ALA A 84 -1.49 2.93 -5.38
CA ALA A 84 -2.29 4.15 -5.40
C ALA A 84 -1.77 5.16 -6.44
N ALA A 85 -0.45 5.30 -6.58
CA ALA A 85 0.17 6.14 -7.59
C ALA A 85 -0.12 5.61 -9.01
N ASP A 86 0.05 4.30 -9.23
CA ASP A 86 -0.26 3.64 -10.49
C ASP A 86 -1.74 3.79 -10.85
N ALA A 87 -2.65 3.58 -9.89
CA ALA A 87 -4.08 3.77 -10.10
C ALA A 87 -4.43 5.22 -10.47
N THR A 88 -3.81 6.20 -9.80
CA THR A 88 -3.99 7.63 -10.11
C THR A 88 -3.52 7.96 -11.53
N PHE A 89 -2.35 7.43 -11.92
CA PHE A 89 -1.79 7.63 -13.25
C PHE A 89 -2.68 7.01 -14.34
N MET A 90 -3.13 5.78 -14.14
CA MET A 90 -4.01 5.08 -15.09
C MET A 90 -5.37 5.76 -15.21
N GLU A 91 -5.91 6.31 -14.13
CA GLU A 91 -7.15 7.10 -14.15
C GLU A 91 -6.99 8.38 -14.97
N ALA A 92 -5.87 9.09 -14.82
CA ALA A 92 -5.58 10.31 -15.58
C ALA A 92 -5.46 10.08 -17.11
N LEU A 93 -5.14 8.86 -17.53
CA LEU A 93 -5.08 8.46 -18.94
C LEU A 93 -6.42 8.01 -19.51
N SER A 94 -7.45 7.81 -18.68
CA SER A 94 -8.75 7.28 -19.08
C SER A 94 -9.67 8.37 -19.62
N VAL A 95 -10.52 8.03 -20.59
CA VAL A 95 -11.57 8.93 -21.11
C VAL A 95 -12.73 8.97 -20.10
N LEU A 96 -13.16 10.19 -19.75
CA LEU A 96 -14.13 10.52 -18.71
C LEU A 96 -15.38 9.62 -18.72
N ASP A 97 -15.42 8.70 -17.74
CA ASP A 97 -16.61 7.98 -17.29
C ASP A 97 -16.78 8.26 -15.81
N ASP A 98 -17.71 9.16 -15.47
CA ASP A 98 -17.91 9.72 -14.13
C ASP A 98 -18.12 8.64 -13.05
N GLY A 99 -18.73 7.50 -13.40
CA GLY A 99 -18.94 6.40 -12.48
C GLY A 99 -17.63 5.69 -12.09
N LYS A 100 -16.79 5.40 -13.09
CA LYS A 100 -15.48 4.76 -12.89
C LYS A 100 -14.49 5.69 -12.19
N HIS A 101 -14.61 6.99 -12.40
CA HIS A 101 -13.79 7.99 -11.72
C HIS A 101 -14.02 7.99 -10.20
N VAL A 102 -15.28 7.92 -9.75
CA VAL A 102 -15.59 7.89 -8.32
C VAL A 102 -15.03 6.62 -7.66
N GLU A 103 -15.15 5.47 -8.31
CA GLU A 103 -14.61 4.21 -7.78
C GLU A 103 -13.07 4.21 -7.74
N ALA A 104 -12.41 4.69 -8.78
CA ALA A 104 -10.95 4.80 -8.82
C ALA A 104 -10.41 5.76 -7.74
N SER A 105 -11.01 6.93 -7.61
CA SER A 105 -10.68 7.89 -6.55
C SER A 105 -10.83 7.30 -5.15
N ARG A 106 -11.91 6.54 -4.88
CA ARG A 106 -12.12 5.86 -3.60
C ARG A 106 -11.11 4.74 -3.34
N ARG A 107 -10.69 4.00 -4.38
CA ARG A 107 -9.62 3.00 -4.23
C ARG A 107 -8.30 3.65 -3.83
N VAL A 108 -7.93 4.75 -4.50
CA VAL A 108 -6.72 5.53 -4.19
C VAL A 108 -6.76 6.06 -2.75
N GLU A 109 -7.89 6.62 -2.34
CA GLU A 109 -8.11 7.09 -0.96
C GLU A 109 -7.87 5.98 0.07
N ALA A 110 -8.48 4.80 -0.14
CA ALA A 110 -8.34 3.67 0.78
C ALA A 110 -6.90 3.14 0.83
N MET A 111 -6.21 3.01 -0.31
CA MET A 111 -4.83 2.54 -0.37
C MET A 111 -3.86 3.50 0.34
N ARG A 112 -4.01 4.82 0.14
CA ARG A 112 -3.21 5.83 0.85
C ARG A 112 -3.47 5.83 2.36
N CYS A 113 -4.74 5.69 2.76
CA CYS A 113 -5.09 5.58 4.18
C CYS A 113 -4.44 4.35 4.83
N LEU A 114 -4.54 3.18 4.21
CA LEU A 114 -3.90 1.96 4.68
C LEU A 114 -2.37 2.11 4.77
N SER A 115 -1.74 2.65 3.72
CA SER A 115 -0.29 2.90 3.70
C SER A 115 0.15 3.75 4.88
N SER A 116 -0.50 4.90 5.10
CA SER A 116 -0.21 5.79 6.23
C SER A 116 -0.37 5.09 7.59
N ARG A 117 -1.46 4.33 7.78
CA ARG A 117 -1.72 3.60 9.03
C ARG A 117 -0.70 2.49 9.28
N PHE A 118 -0.24 1.80 8.25
CA PHE A 118 0.79 0.77 8.39
C PHE A 118 2.17 1.35 8.70
N LEU A 119 2.54 2.51 8.13
CA LEU A 119 3.76 3.22 8.52
C LEU A 119 3.74 3.61 10.01
N ALA A 120 2.66 4.25 10.46
CA ALA A 120 2.50 4.60 11.87
C ALA A 120 2.56 3.36 12.78
N THR A 121 1.90 2.27 12.38
CA THR A 121 1.92 1.00 13.11
C THR A 121 3.33 0.39 13.16
N ALA A 122 4.09 0.47 12.07
CA ALA A 122 5.46 -0.03 12.03
C ALA A 122 6.35 0.71 13.05
N ASP A 123 6.20 2.03 13.15
CA ASP A 123 6.97 2.86 14.07
C ASP A 123 6.56 2.63 15.54
N GLU A 124 5.26 2.45 15.81
CA GLU A 124 4.77 2.02 17.12
C GLU A 124 5.39 0.68 17.55
N LEU A 125 5.38 -0.32 16.66
CA LEU A 125 5.92 -1.65 16.96
C LEU A 125 7.45 -1.64 17.10
N GLN A 126 8.15 -0.84 16.30
CA GLN A 126 9.60 -0.67 16.41
C GLN A 126 9.96 -0.06 17.77
N THR A 127 9.29 1.04 18.13
CA THR A 127 9.48 1.72 19.42
C THR A 127 9.21 0.78 20.60
N ALA A 128 8.17 -0.07 20.50
CA ALA A 128 7.84 -1.04 21.54
C ALA A 128 8.92 -2.14 21.70
N LYS A 129 9.67 -2.47 20.64
CA LYS A 129 10.78 -3.43 20.68
C LYS A 129 12.07 -2.84 21.22
N GLU A 130 12.30 -1.56 20.97
CA GLU A 130 13.50 -0.84 21.40
C GLU A 130 13.44 -0.40 22.87
N ARG A 131 12.24 -0.32 23.45
CA ARG A 131 12.09 -0.07 24.89
C ARG A 131 12.40 -1.34 25.68
N PRO A 132 13.48 -1.38 26.49
CA PRO A 132 13.73 -2.50 27.36
C PRO A 132 12.59 -2.59 28.38
N VAL A 133 12.10 -3.81 28.62
CA VAL A 133 11.24 -4.09 29.77
C VAL A 133 12.08 -3.77 31.01
N MET A 134 11.75 -2.68 31.70
CA MET A 134 12.28 -2.39 33.05
C MET A 134 11.64 -3.33 34.07
#